data_AF-A0A9R1UR08-F1
#
_entry.id   AF-A0A9R1UR08-F1
#
_cell.length_a   1.000
_cell.length_b   1.000
_cell.length_c   1.000
_cell.angle_alpha   90.00
_cell.angle_beta   90.00
_cell.angle_gamma   90.00
#
_symmetry.space_group_name_H-M   'P 1'
#
loop_
_entity.id
_entity.type
_entity.pdbx_description
1 polymer ?
#
loop_
_entity_poly.entity_id
_entity_poly.type
_entity_poly.pdbx_seq_one_letter_code
_entity_poly.pdbx_strand_id
1 'polypeptide(L)'
;MAVEEAKKVEVEPECLAEPPPPPPPTVVEKTPSVPEEKPTDEAKTVSVEEKSEPCEEKPTEGSVDRDVVLARVATEKKGALIKAWEESERSKIDNKAEKKLAAIGAWENSKRAELEAELKKIEETLEKKKAKYIEKMKNKVALLHKTAEEKRANTEAKRGEDVLKAEELAAKCRATGATPKKLLRWFSK
;
A
#
# COMPACT_ATOMS: atom_id res chain seq x y z
N MET A 1 57.86 -21.99 -42.42
CA MET A 1 56.90 -21.11 -43.10
C MET A 1 55.64 -21.07 -42.26
N ALA A 2 55.15 -19.87 -41.96
CA ALA A 2 53.89 -19.53 -41.29
C ALA A 2 53.72 -19.93 -39.81
N VAL A 3 54.09 -18.98 -38.96
CA VAL A 3 53.49 -18.73 -37.65
C VAL A 3 52.08 -18.18 -37.90
N GLU A 4 51.05 -18.68 -37.22
CA GLU A 4 49.80 -17.93 -37.07
C GLU A 4 49.30 -18.00 -35.62
N GLU A 5 49.21 -16.82 -35.01
CA GLU A 5 48.80 -16.55 -33.66
C GLU A 5 47.30 -16.79 -33.45
N ALA A 6 46.96 -17.46 -32.36
CA ALA A 6 45.61 -17.50 -31.83
C ALA A 6 45.29 -16.17 -31.13
N LYS A 7 44.52 -15.32 -31.79
CA LYS A 7 43.96 -14.08 -31.23
C LYS A 7 42.93 -14.40 -30.15
N LYS A 8 43.31 -14.21 -28.89
CA LYS A 8 42.43 -14.18 -27.72
C LYS A 8 41.56 -12.92 -27.80
N VAL A 9 40.25 -13.09 -27.99
CA VAL A 9 39.27 -11.99 -27.82
C VAL A 9 38.63 -12.17 -26.45
N GLU A 10 39.16 -11.42 -25.51
CA GLU A 10 38.63 -11.22 -24.16
C GLU A 10 37.55 -10.14 -24.25
N VAL A 11 36.28 -10.53 -24.10
CA VAL A 11 35.16 -9.58 -24.01
C VAL A 11 34.83 -9.44 -22.53
N GLU A 12 35.36 -8.38 -21.92
CA GLU A 12 34.85 -7.85 -20.65
C GLU A 12 33.41 -7.34 -20.86
N PRO A 13 32.46 -7.65 -19.96
CA PRO A 13 31.20 -6.94 -19.92
C PRO A 13 31.38 -5.65 -19.10
N GLU A 14 31.42 -4.52 -19.79
CA GLU A 14 31.32 -3.19 -19.18
C GLU A 14 30.07 -3.07 -18.31
N CYS A 15 30.29 -2.74 -17.04
CA CYS A 15 29.27 -2.36 -16.08
C CYS A 15 28.76 -0.94 -16.40
N LEU A 16 27.60 -0.84 -17.05
CA LEU A 16 26.87 0.43 -17.13
C LEU A 16 26.15 0.67 -15.79
N ALA A 17 26.71 1.58 -14.99
CA ALA A 17 26.06 2.12 -13.80
C ALA A 17 24.87 3.00 -14.19
N GLU A 18 23.68 2.64 -13.71
CA GLU A 18 22.43 3.40 -13.89
C GLU A 18 22.38 4.57 -12.88
N PRO A 19 21.89 5.78 -13.26
CA PRO A 19 21.91 6.94 -12.37
C PRO A 19 20.89 6.83 -11.23
N PRO A 20 21.13 7.48 -10.07
CA PRO A 20 20.27 7.38 -8.89
C PRO A 20 18.90 8.06 -9.11
N PRO A 21 17.83 7.57 -8.45
CA PRO A 21 16.48 8.14 -8.59
C PRO A 21 16.39 9.54 -7.96
N PRO A 22 15.56 10.45 -8.52
CA PRO A 22 15.40 11.81 -8.00
C PRO A 22 14.63 11.84 -6.66
N PRO A 23 14.93 12.81 -5.77
CA PRO A 23 14.25 12.96 -4.49
C PRO A 23 12.81 13.50 -4.62
N PRO A 24 11.91 13.20 -3.65
CA PRO A 24 10.52 13.63 -3.69
C PRO A 24 10.36 15.14 -3.43
N PRO A 25 9.31 15.79 -3.97
CA PRO A 25 9.07 17.22 -3.81
C PRO A 25 8.56 17.59 -2.40
N THR A 26 9.20 18.60 -1.82
CA THR A 26 8.84 19.32 -0.59
C THR A 26 7.47 20.01 -0.71
N VAL A 27 6.54 19.71 0.21
CA VAL A 27 5.25 20.39 0.32
C VAL A 27 5.38 21.57 1.28
N VAL A 28 5.07 22.76 0.77
CA VAL A 28 5.04 24.03 1.49
C VAL A 28 3.78 24.09 2.37
N GLU A 29 3.97 24.23 3.67
CA GLU A 29 2.93 24.45 4.67
C GLU A 29 2.38 25.88 4.55
N LYS A 30 1.07 26.04 4.36
CA LYS A 30 0.36 27.32 4.48
C LYS A 30 -0.90 27.14 5.32
N THR A 31 -0.79 27.56 6.57
CA THR A 31 -1.87 27.76 7.54
C THR A 31 -2.58 29.09 7.27
N PRO A 32 -3.92 29.17 7.44
CA PRO A 32 -4.56 30.45 7.73
C PRO A 32 -5.42 30.45 9.01
N SER A 33 -4.92 31.22 9.99
CA SER A 33 -5.58 32.21 10.85
C SER A 33 -7.05 32.02 11.29
N VAL A 34 -7.22 31.81 12.60
CA VAL A 34 -8.47 31.99 13.37
C VAL A 34 -8.57 33.46 13.84
N PRO A 35 -9.72 34.14 13.72
CA PRO A 35 -9.99 35.40 14.43
C PRO A 35 -10.68 35.16 15.78
N GLU A 36 -10.10 35.73 16.84
CA GLU A 36 -10.55 35.70 18.23
C GLU A 36 -11.24 37.05 18.56
N GLU A 37 -12.46 37.04 19.10
CA GLU A 37 -13.14 38.24 19.61
C GLU A 37 -13.43 38.15 21.12
N LYS A 38 -13.32 39.33 21.75
CA LYS A 38 -13.20 39.68 23.17
C LYS A 38 -14.41 39.33 24.07
N PRO A 39 -14.21 39.28 25.41
CA PRO A 39 -15.26 39.06 26.40
C PRO A 39 -15.92 40.38 26.83
N THR A 40 -17.21 40.33 27.16
CA THR A 40 -17.89 41.36 27.97
C THR A 40 -19.01 40.66 28.72
N ASP A 41 -18.93 40.59 30.06
CA ASP A 41 -20.14 40.57 30.86
C ASP A 41 -19.86 41.15 32.25
N GLU A 42 -20.71 42.09 32.63
CA GLU A 42 -20.60 42.91 33.82
C GLU A 42 -21.30 42.21 34.99
N ALA A 43 -20.60 42.11 36.11
CA ALA A 43 -21.16 41.58 37.34
C ALA A 43 -22.19 42.55 37.93
N LYS A 44 -23.47 42.25 37.75
CA LYS A 44 -24.59 42.93 38.43
C LYS A 44 -24.89 42.25 39.77
N THR A 45 -24.41 42.86 40.84
CA THR A 45 -24.77 42.56 42.23
C THR A 45 -26.18 43.08 42.54
N VAL A 46 -27.11 42.23 42.99
CA VAL A 46 -28.37 42.67 43.62
C VAL A 46 -28.50 41.96 44.95
N SER A 47 -28.48 42.76 46.01
CA SER A 47 -28.68 42.36 47.40
C SER A 47 -30.11 41.91 47.61
N VAL A 48 -30.27 40.71 48.17
CA VAL A 48 -31.51 40.22 48.78
C VAL A 48 -31.62 40.88 50.14
N GLU A 49 -32.70 41.63 50.37
CA GLU A 49 -33.17 41.90 51.74
C GLU A 49 -34.62 41.44 51.86
N GLU A 50 -34.74 40.43 52.70
CA GLU A 50 -35.93 39.72 53.15
C GLU A 50 -36.73 40.59 54.11
N LYS A 51 -38.01 40.83 53.80
CA LYS A 51 -39.02 41.22 54.79
C LYS A 51 -40.40 40.80 54.30
N SER A 52 -40.82 39.61 54.69
CA SER A 52 -42.20 39.15 54.65
C SER A 52 -42.89 39.43 55.99
N GLU A 53 -44.16 39.84 55.97
CA GLU A 53 -45.22 39.44 56.92
C GLU A 53 -46.61 39.90 56.38
N PRO A 54 -47.74 39.34 56.85
CA PRO A 54 -48.74 38.68 56.01
C PRO A 54 -50.13 39.36 56.03
N CYS A 55 -51.03 38.94 55.13
CA CYS A 55 -52.47 39.18 55.29
C CYS A 55 -53.27 38.08 54.57
N GLU A 56 -53.87 37.19 55.35
CA GLU A 56 -54.98 36.32 54.91
C GLU A 56 -56.25 37.16 54.78
N GLU A 57 -57.17 36.85 53.85
CA GLU A 57 -58.59 36.56 54.15
C GLU A 57 -59.38 36.05 52.90
N LYS A 58 -60.14 34.97 53.13
CA LYS A 58 -61.38 34.41 52.48
C LYS A 58 -61.29 33.48 51.25
N PRO A 59 -62.01 32.33 51.26
CA PRO A 59 -62.06 31.41 50.13
C PRO A 59 -63.14 31.82 49.13
N THR A 60 -62.73 32.42 48.01
CA THR A 60 -63.44 32.35 46.72
C THR A 60 -62.82 31.22 45.90
N GLU A 61 -62.93 30.00 46.45
CA GLU A 61 -62.08 28.84 46.15
C GLU A 61 -62.25 28.24 44.74
N GLY A 62 -63.24 28.70 43.95
CA GLY A 62 -63.47 28.19 42.59
C GLY A 62 -63.02 29.10 41.44
N SER A 63 -62.97 30.43 41.63
CA SER A 63 -62.72 31.37 40.53
C SER A 63 -61.25 31.79 40.44
N VAL A 64 -60.63 32.09 41.59
CA VAL A 64 -59.23 32.53 41.66
C VAL A 64 -58.28 31.39 41.28
N ASP A 65 -58.60 30.15 41.69
CA ASP A 65 -57.83 28.96 41.34
C ASP A 65 -57.82 28.70 39.82
N ARG A 66 -58.98 28.88 39.17
CA ARG A 66 -59.10 28.76 37.70
C ARG A 66 -58.21 29.76 36.97
N ASP A 67 -58.19 31.02 37.41
CA ASP A 67 -57.37 32.06 36.78
C ASP A 67 -55.87 31.80 36.97
N VAL A 68 -55.47 31.27 38.14
CA VAL A 68 -54.10 30.83 38.40
C VAL A 68 -53.72 29.65 37.50
N VAL A 69 -54.61 28.66 37.33
CA VAL A 69 -54.39 27.53 36.43
C VAL A 69 -54.30 27.99 34.96
N LEU A 70 -55.17 28.89 34.52
CA LEU A 70 -55.12 29.46 33.17
C LEU A 70 -53.83 30.25 32.92
N ALA A 71 -53.35 31.01 33.90
CA ALA A 71 -52.07 31.71 33.81
C ALA A 71 -50.89 30.73 33.68
N ARG A 72 -50.89 29.62 34.43
CA ARG A 72 -49.88 28.55 34.32
C ARG A 72 -49.91 27.88 32.95
N VAL A 73 -51.10 27.53 32.45
CA VAL A 73 -51.24 26.95 31.10
C VAL A 73 -50.76 27.94 30.02
N ALA A 74 -51.01 29.23 30.20
CA ALA A 74 -50.54 30.25 29.27
C ALA A 74 -49.01 30.42 29.30
N THR A 75 -48.37 30.36 30.47
CA THR A 75 -46.90 30.43 30.58
C THR A 75 -46.25 29.15 30.05
N GLU A 76 -46.82 27.99 30.32
CA GLU A 76 -46.38 26.71 29.74
C GLU A 76 -46.48 26.70 28.22
N LYS A 77 -47.59 27.19 27.65
CA LYS A 77 -47.76 27.33 26.19
C LYS A 77 -46.70 28.24 25.59
N LYS A 78 -46.40 29.38 26.22
CA LYS A 78 -45.33 30.29 25.77
C LYS A 78 -43.96 29.61 25.87
N GLY A 79 -43.67 28.91 26.96
CA GLY A 79 -42.43 28.17 27.15
C GLY A 79 -42.24 27.06 26.12
N ALA A 80 -43.30 26.31 25.79
CA ALA A 80 -43.26 25.29 24.76
C ALA A 80 -42.98 25.89 23.37
N LEU A 81 -43.59 27.04 23.04
CA LEU A 81 -43.34 27.72 21.77
C LEU A 81 -41.91 28.24 21.66
N ILE A 82 -41.36 28.83 22.74
CA ILE A 82 -39.96 29.29 22.79
C ILE A 82 -39.02 28.10 22.60
N LYS A 83 -39.22 27.00 23.32
CA LYS A 83 -38.40 25.78 23.18
C LYS A 83 -38.45 25.21 21.75
N ALA A 84 -39.64 25.16 21.14
CA ALA A 84 -39.78 24.68 19.76
C ALA A 84 -39.06 25.58 18.76
N TRP A 85 -39.07 26.90 18.98
CA TRP A 85 -38.33 27.85 18.15
C TRP A 85 -36.82 27.74 18.35
N GLU A 86 -36.35 27.65 19.60
CA GLU A 86 -34.94 27.42 19.93
C GLU A 86 -34.41 26.14 19.30
N GLU A 87 -35.15 25.04 19.38
CA GLU A 87 -34.79 23.76 18.77
C GLU A 87 -34.75 23.86 17.24
N SER A 88 -35.70 24.58 16.64
CA SER A 88 -35.68 24.86 15.19
C SER A 88 -34.42 25.62 14.77
N GLU A 89 -33.99 26.60 15.57
CA GLU A 89 -32.79 27.38 15.28
C GLU A 89 -31.51 26.58 15.51
N ARG A 90 -31.44 25.77 16.59
CA ARG A 90 -30.36 24.82 16.83
C ARG A 90 -30.20 23.84 15.68
N SER A 91 -31.29 23.21 15.26
CA SER A 91 -31.27 22.26 14.13
C SER A 91 -30.77 22.90 12.83
N LYS A 92 -31.07 24.17 12.55
CA LYS A 92 -30.52 24.87 11.38
C LYS A 92 -29.00 25.04 11.46
N ILE A 93 -28.47 25.34 12.65
CA ILE A 93 -27.03 25.50 12.87
C ILE A 93 -26.34 24.15 12.73
N ASP A 94 -26.88 23.11 13.35
CA ASP A 94 -26.32 21.75 13.32
C ASP A 94 -26.30 21.20 11.89
N ASN A 95 -27.40 21.32 11.15
CA ASN A 95 -27.45 20.92 9.74
C ASN A 95 -26.41 21.64 8.88
N LYS A 96 -26.09 22.91 9.18
CA LYS A 96 -25.03 23.64 8.46
C LYS A 96 -23.64 23.12 8.83
N ALA A 97 -23.42 22.81 10.11
CA ALA A 97 -22.16 22.23 10.58
C ALA A 97 -21.93 20.84 9.99
N GLU A 98 -22.92 19.96 10.05
CA GLU A 98 -22.87 18.60 9.50
C GLU A 98 -22.57 18.59 8.00
N LYS A 99 -23.19 19.50 7.22
CA LYS A 99 -22.88 19.64 5.79
C LYS A 99 -21.41 20.00 5.55
N LYS A 100 -20.84 20.90 6.35
CA LYS A 100 -19.42 21.27 6.24
C LYS A 100 -18.51 20.11 6.63
N LEU A 101 -18.82 19.41 7.73
CA LEU A 101 -18.07 18.25 8.17
C LEU A 101 -18.12 17.11 7.15
N ALA A 102 -19.29 16.84 6.57
CA ALA A 102 -19.44 15.85 5.51
C ALA A 102 -18.64 16.22 4.26
N ALA A 103 -18.62 17.51 3.88
CA ALA A 103 -17.81 17.98 2.76
C ALA A 103 -16.30 17.81 3.01
N ILE A 104 -15.84 18.13 4.24
CA ILE A 104 -14.45 17.90 4.65
C ILE A 104 -14.12 16.40 4.59
N GLY A 105 -14.95 15.55 5.20
CA GLY A 105 -14.74 14.11 5.19
C GLY A 105 -14.72 13.50 3.79
N ALA A 106 -15.58 13.97 2.88
CA ALA A 106 -15.58 13.55 1.49
C ALA A 106 -14.29 13.97 0.76
N TRP A 107 -13.81 15.18 1.00
CA TRP A 107 -12.57 15.68 0.41
C TRP A 107 -11.34 14.91 0.92
N GLU A 108 -11.26 14.67 2.23
CA GLU A 108 -10.21 13.85 2.84
C GLU A 108 -10.20 12.43 2.29
N ASN A 109 -11.38 11.81 2.16
CA ASN A 109 -11.50 10.49 1.57
C ASN A 109 -11.05 10.46 0.11
N SER A 110 -11.38 11.49 -0.68
CA SER A 110 -10.89 11.62 -2.05
C SER A 110 -9.37 11.71 -2.11
N LYS A 111 -8.74 12.48 -1.21
CA LYS A 111 -7.28 12.62 -1.16
C LYS A 111 -6.59 11.36 -0.67
N ARG A 112 -7.18 10.67 0.29
CA ARG A 112 -6.73 9.35 0.75
C ARG A 112 -6.76 8.34 -0.38
N ALA A 113 -7.86 8.26 -1.12
CA ALA A 113 -8.00 7.34 -2.25
C ALA A 113 -6.99 7.62 -3.37
N GLU A 114 -6.69 8.91 -3.64
CA GLU A 114 -5.66 9.31 -4.60
C GLU A 114 -4.27 8.78 -4.20
N LEU A 115 -3.87 8.97 -2.94
CA LEU A 115 -2.59 8.48 -2.42
C LEU A 115 -2.53 6.95 -2.38
N GLU A 116 -3.62 6.28 -1.99
CA GLU A 116 -3.69 4.81 -2.00
C GLU A 116 -3.57 4.22 -3.41
N ALA A 117 -4.11 4.91 -4.42
CA ALA A 117 -3.97 4.50 -5.82
C ALA A 117 -2.51 4.65 -6.30
N GLU A 118 -1.83 5.73 -5.91
CA GLU A 118 -0.41 5.91 -6.21
C GLU A 118 0.46 4.82 -5.55
N LEU A 119 0.19 4.52 -4.27
CA LEU A 119 0.87 3.45 -3.55
C LEU A 119 0.69 2.09 -4.24
N LYS A 120 -0.54 1.72 -4.60
CA LYS A 120 -0.83 0.47 -5.34
C LYS A 120 -0.11 0.41 -6.68
N LYS A 121 -0.01 1.53 -7.40
CA LYS A 121 0.73 1.61 -8.66
C LYS A 121 2.22 1.34 -8.45
N ILE A 122 2.82 1.90 -7.40
CA ILE A 122 4.23 1.64 -7.05
C ILE A 122 4.41 0.16 -6.71
N GLU A 123 3.56 -0.42 -5.87
CA GLU A 123 3.61 -1.84 -5.51
C GLU A 123 3.52 -2.76 -6.74
N GLU A 124 2.59 -2.49 -7.67
CA GLU A 124 2.47 -3.26 -8.90
C GLU A 124 3.75 -3.17 -9.76
N THR A 125 4.36 -1.99 -9.85
CA THR A 125 5.62 -1.85 -10.61
C THR A 125 6.77 -2.60 -9.96
N LEU A 126 6.83 -2.63 -8.63
CA LEU A 126 7.83 -3.40 -7.89
C LEU A 126 7.64 -4.90 -8.09
N GLU A 127 6.41 -5.39 -8.01
CA GLU A 127 6.12 -6.81 -8.21
C GLU A 127 6.42 -7.24 -9.65
N LYS A 128 6.08 -6.42 -10.65
CA LYS A 128 6.47 -6.64 -12.05
C LYS A 128 8.00 -6.71 -12.22
N LYS A 129 8.75 -5.81 -11.60
CA LYS A 129 10.23 -5.83 -11.64
C LYS A 129 10.76 -7.11 -10.99
N LYS A 130 10.27 -7.46 -9.80
CA LYS A 130 10.66 -8.66 -9.07
C LYS A 130 10.40 -9.93 -9.88
N ALA A 131 9.21 -10.07 -10.48
CA ALA A 131 8.87 -11.20 -11.35
C ALA A 131 9.84 -11.32 -12.55
N LYS A 132 10.12 -10.21 -13.24
CA LYS A 132 11.10 -10.18 -14.34
C LYS A 132 12.50 -10.62 -13.90
N TYR A 133 12.97 -10.20 -12.72
CA TYR A 133 14.27 -10.62 -12.20
C TYR A 133 14.30 -12.11 -11.86
N ILE A 134 13.24 -12.62 -11.21
CA ILE A 134 13.11 -14.05 -10.91
C ILE A 134 13.14 -14.87 -12.19
N GLU A 135 12.38 -14.47 -13.21
CA GLU A 135 12.37 -15.14 -14.52
C GLU A 135 13.76 -15.11 -15.18
N LYS A 136 14.44 -13.96 -15.20
CA LYS A 136 15.82 -13.86 -15.72
C LYS A 136 16.76 -14.84 -15.01
N MET A 137 16.66 -14.97 -13.69
CA MET A 137 17.50 -15.91 -12.94
C MET A 137 17.16 -17.37 -13.24
N LYS A 138 15.87 -17.71 -13.34
CA LYS A 138 15.43 -19.05 -13.76
C LYS A 138 15.92 -19.40 -15.17
N ASN A 139 15.88 -18.45 -16.10
CA ASN A 139 16.38 -18.65 -17.47
C ASN A 139 17.90 -18.88 -17.50
N LYS A 140 18.68 -18.16 -16.67
CA LYS A 140 20.12 -18.41 -16.52
C LYS A 140 20.40 -19.81 -15.98
N VAL A 141 19.65 -20.24 -14.97
CA VAL A 141 19.76 -21.60 -14.42
C VAL A 141 19.42 -22.64 -15.49
N ALA A 142 18.34 -22.45 -16.23
CA ALA A 142 17.96 -23.35 -17.33
C ALA A 142 19.04 -23.42 -18.43
N LEU A 143 19.65 -22.29 -18.79
CA LEU A 143 20.74 -22.26 -19.77
C LEU A 143 21.97 -23.03 -19.27
N LEU A 144 22.32 -22.91 -17.99
CA LEU A 144 23.41 -23.69 -17.39
C LEU A 144 23.12 -25.19 -17.44
N HIS A 145 21.91 -25.61 -17.09
CA HIS A 145 21.50 -27.02 -17.20
C HIS A 145 21.57 -27.52 -18.64
N LYS A 146 21.01 -26.77 -19.59
CA LYS A 146 21.07 -27.11 -21.03
C LYS A 146 22.51 -27.27 -21.51
N THR A 147 23.38 -26.33 -21.18
CA THR A 147 24.81 -26.39 -21.57
C THR A 147 25.51 -27.60 -20.94
N ALA A 148 25.18 -27.94 -19.69
CA ALA A 148 25.74 -29.10 -19.03
C ALA A 148 25.27 -30.42 -19.67
N GLU A 149 23.99 -30.50 -20.03
CA GLU A 149 23.39 -31.64 -20.72
C GLU A 149 23.96 -31.83 -22.13
N GLU A 150 24.14 -30.74 -22.89
CA GLU A 150 24.81 -30.77 -24.21
C GLU A 150 26.24 -31.33 -24.10
N LYS A 151 26.99 -30.93 -23.08
CA LYS A 151 28.34 -31.49 -22.82
C LYS A 151 28.28 -32.99 -22.50
N ARG A 152 27.34 -33.42 -21.66
CA ARG A 152 27.14 -34.84 -21.33
C ARG A 152 26.76 -35.66 -22.56
N ALA A 153 25.84 -35.16 -23.38
CA ALA A 153 25.42 -35.81 -24.62
C ALA A 153 26.58 -35.96 -25.60
N ASN A 154 27.41 -34.92 -25.76
CA ASN A 154 28.60 -34.96 -26.62
C ASN A 154 29.63 -35.98 -26.11
N THR A 155 29.88 -36.03 -24.80
CA THR A 155 30.79 -37.03 -24.23
C THR A 155 30.28 -38.45 -24.42
N GLU A 156 28.97 -38.68 -24.28
CA GLU A 156 28.37 -40.00 -24.49
C GLU A 156 28.38 -40.41 -25.97
N ALA A 157 28.14 -39.45 -26.89
CA ALA A 157 28.26 -39.69 -28.32
C ALA A 157 29.67 -40.12 -28.72
N LYS A 158 30.71 -39.43 -28.21
CA LYS A 158 32.12 -39.80 -28.44
C LYS A 158 32.46 -41.16 -27.86
N ARG A 159 31.98 -41.45 -26.64
CA ARG A 159 32.13 -42.77 -26.02
C ARG A 159 31.51 -43.86 -26.90
N GLY A 160 30.29 -43.65 -27.40
CA GLY A 160 29.63 -44.58 -28.32
C GLY A 160 30.42 -44.78 -29.62
N GLU A 161 30.94 -43.71 -30.22
CA GLU A 161 31.78 -43.78 -31.42
C GLU A 161 33.06 -44.60 -31.20
N ASP A 162 33.76 -44.38 -30.07
CA ASP A 162 34.98 -45.12 -29.74
C ASP A 162 34.72 -46.61 -29.46
N VAL A 163 33.57 -46.93 -28.85
CA VAL A 163 33.11 -48.32 -28.67
C VAL A 163 32.86 -48.97 -30.02
N LEU A 164 32.10 -48.33 -30.92
CA LEU A 164 31.84 -48.85 -32.27
C LEU A 164 33.14 -49.07 -33.06
N LYS A 165 34.09 -48.13 -33.02
CA LYS A 165 35.41 -48.30 -33.66
C LYS A 165 36.17 -49.51 -33.08
N ALA A 166 36.11 -49.72 -31.76
CA ALA A 166 36.76 -50.86 -31.12
C ALA A 166 36.09 -52.19 -31.54
N GLU A 167 34.76 -52.21 -31.64
CA GLU A 167 33.99 -53.36 -32.11
C GLU A 167 34.27 -53.68 -33.58
N GLU A 168 34.32 -52.67 -34.46
CA GLU A 168 34.69 -52.82 -35.87
C GLU A 168 36.10 -53.39 -36.03
N LEU A 169 37.06 -52.88 -35.26
CA LEU A 169 38.43 -53.41 -35.24
C LEU A 169 38.47 -54.86 -34.73
N ALA A 170 37.73 -55.17 -33.67
CA ALA A 170 37.64 -56.53 -33.15
C ALA A 170 37.00 -57.48 -34.17
N ALA A 171 35.92 -57.08 -34.84
CA ALA A 171 35.26 -57.85 -35.89
C ALA A 171 36.18 -58.10 -37.08
N LYS A 172 36.93 -57.08 -37.52
CA LYS A 172 37.95 -57.22 -38.58
C LYS A 172 39.04 -58.21 -38.19
N CYS A 173 39.56 -58.13 -36.96
CA CYS A 173 40.54 -59.09 -36.44
C CYS A 173 39.98 -60.53 -36.42
N ARG A 174 38.73 -60.72 -35.97
CA ARG A 174 38.05 -62.04 -35.98
C ARG A 174 37.89 -62.59 -37.40
N ALA A 175 37.58 -61.75 -38.39
CA ALA A 175 37.40 -62.17 -39.77
C ALA A 175 38.72 -62.51 -40.50
N THR A 176 39.77 -61.72 -40.29
CA THR A 176 41.08 -61.90 -40.96
C THR A 176 42.04 -62.83 -40.19
N GLY A 177 41.73 -63.16 -38.92
CA GLY A 177 42.62 -63.94 -38.05
C GLY A 177 43.84 -63.15 -37.53
N ALA A 178 43.84 -61.83 -37.68
CA ALA A 178 44.96 -60.96 -37.29
C ALA A 178 44.88 -60.56 -35.80
N THR A 179 46.01 -60.63 -35.08
CA THR A 179 46.09 -60.27 -33.65
C THR A 179 46.03 -58.74 -33.46
N PRO A 180 45.19 -58.21 -32.55
CA PRO A 180 45.09 -56.78 -32.32
C PRO A 180 46.42 -56.16 -31.84
N LYS A 181 46.98 -55.25 -32.63
CA LYS A 181 48.31 -54.65 -32.41
C LYS A 181 48.45 -53.88 -31.07
N LYS A 182 47.34 -53.39 -30.51
CA LYS A 182 47.33 -52.65 -29.22
C LYS A 182 47.30 -53.58 -27.99
N LEU A 183 46.86 -54.85 -28.13
CA LEU A 183 46.84 -55.80 -27.00
C LEU A 183 48.25 -56.15 -26.51
N LEU A 184 49.25 -56.12 -27.39
CA LEU A 184 50.62 -56.51 -27.04
C LEU A 184 51.25 -55.64 -25.94
N ARG A 185 50.83 -54.37 -25.78
CA ARG A 185 51.31 -53.52 -24.67
C ARG A 185 50.66 -53.82 -23.31
N TRP A 186 49.45 -54.37 -23.28
CA TRP A 186 48.70 -54.59 -22.03
C TRP A 186 49.13 -55.86 -21.30
N PHE A 187 49.59 -56.88 -22.05
CA PHE A 187 50.04 -58.17 -21.50
C PHE A 187 51.55 -58.25 -21.23
N SER A 188 52.30 -57.17 -21.43
CA SER A 188 53.77 -57.14 -21.29
C SER A 188 54.26 -56.55 -19.97
N LYS A 189 53.44 -56.57 -18.91
CA LYS A 189 53.82 -56.11 -17.56
C LYS A 189 53.59 -57.22 -16.55
#